data_AF-A0A2M8KNN4-F1
#
_entry.id   AF-A0A2M8KNN4-F1
#
_cell.length_a   1.000
_cell.length_b   1.000
_cell.length_c   1.000
_cell.angle_alpha   90.00
_cell.angle_beta   90.00
_cell.angle_gamma   90.00
#
_symmetry.space_group_name_H-M   'P 1'
#
loop_
_entity.id
_entity.type
_entity.pdbx_description
1 polymer ?
#
loop_
_entity_poly.entity_id
_entity_poly.type
_entity_poly.pdbx_seq_one_letter_code
_entity_poly.pdbx_strand_id
1 'polypeptide(L)'
;MNERRHPMSDADRKWMRRNGITFPHNWKEMPPRSGSTGYILDILLYELFGITDLDFSHFDGLQILDIGAGSHLNRAQAQPTFARTCAGNGARVVVTDILPQSEPDARLFDGVVTGDLITPVLQGRFAQLPEFAGRTFDIIHSSGLINFIPDPMFSNTLDALGIKEDSFARLLTEQAGSMLVKNGVMYLGGYLYRKIDNELKLTKSFD
;
A
#
# COMPACT_ATOMS: atom_id res chain seq x y z
N MET A 1 -13.20 2.09 -21.17
CA MET A 1 -13.76 0.75 -20.88
C MET A 1 -12.60 -0.06 -20.32
N ASN A 2 -12.46 -0.15 -18.99
CA ASN A 2 -11.38 -0.93 -18.38
C ASN A 2 -11.81 -2.39 -18.35
N GLU A 3 -11.21 -3.20 -19.21
CA GLU A 3 -11.28 -4.65 -19.12
C GLU A 3 -10.84 -5.04 -17.71
N ARG A 4 -11.76 -5.63 -16.95
CA ARG A 4 -11.46 -6.13 -15.61
C ARG A 4 -10.40 -7.22 -15.79
N ARG A 5 -9.14 -6.96 -15.43
CA ARG A 5 -8.16 -8.03 -15.28
C ARG A 5 -8.74 -9.01 -14.27
N HIS A 6 -8.92 -10.25 -14.72
CA HIS A 6 -9.41 -11.34 -13.90
C HIS A 6 -8.49 -11.55 -12.68
N PRO A 7 -9.02 -12.05 -11.55
CA PRO A 7 -8.19 -12.49 -10.43
C PRO A 7 -7.07 -13.41 -10.93
N MET A 8 -5.91 -13.34 -10.26
CA MET A 8 -4.70 -14.07 -10.63
C MET A 8 -5.00 -15.54 -10.95
N SER A 9 -4.71 -15.94 -12.17
CA SER A 9 -5.05 -17.27 -12.67
C SER A 9 -4.26 -18.36 -11.93
N ASP A 10 -4.76 -19.60 -11.93
CA ASP A 10 -3.99 -20.73 -11.41
C ASP A 10 -2.65 -20.92 -12.13
N ALA A 11 -2.56 -20.53 -13.40
CA ALA A 11 -1.32 -20.53 -14.16
C ALA A 11 -0.31 -19.52 -13.60
N ASP A 12 -0.76 -18.30 -13.26
CA ASP A 12 0.07 -17.28 -12.64
C ASP A 12 0.53 -17.72 -11.24
N ARG A 13 -0.39 -18.26 -10.42
CA ARG A 13 -0.06 -18.81 -9.09
C ARG A 13 0.98 -19.94 -9.17
N LYS A 14 0.89 -20.79 -10.19
CA LYS A 14 1.85 -21.88 -10.43
C LYS A 14 3.19 -21.35 -10.91
N TRP A 15 3.20 -20.33 -11.76
CA TRP A 15 4.41 -19.66 -12.22
C TRP A 15 5.12 -18.94 -11.08
N MET A 16 4.40 -18.21 -10.23
CA MET A 16 4.92 -17.53 -9.03
C MET A 16 5.64 -18.53 -8.11
N ARG A 17 4.98 -19.65 -7.79
CA ARG A 17 5.58 -20.73 -6.98
C ARG A 17 6.86 -21.30 -7.58
N ARG A 18 6.91 -21.49 -8.90
CA ARG A 18 8.11 -21.96 -9.60
C ARG A 18 9.28 -20.98 -9.53
N ASN A 19 8.99 -19.69 -9.36
CA ASN A 19 9.98 -18.63 -9.20
C ASN A 19 10.26 -18.28 -7.73
N GLY A 20 9.88 -19.17 -6.81
CA GLY A 20 10.16 -19.01 -5.37
C GLY A 20 9.32 -17.94 -4.68
N ILE A 21 8.23 -17.50 -5.30
CA ILE A 21 7.31 -16.53 -4.72
C ILE A 21 6.17 -17.29 -4.04
N THR A 22 6.14 -17.20 -2.72
CA THR A 22 5.09 -17.78 -1.87
C THR A 22 4.32 -16.65 -1.20
N PHE A 23 3.00 -16.79 -1.16
CA PHE A 23 2.12 -15.87 -0.44
C PHE A 23 1.47 -16.64 0.71
N PRO A 24 1.46 -16.08 1.92
CA PRO A 24 0.70 -16.66 3.01
C PRO A 24 -0.80 -16.53 2.68
N HIS A 25 -1.54 -17.62 2.80
CA HIS A 25 -3.00 -17.65 2.68
C HIS A 25 -3.71 -17.43 4.01
N ASN A 26 -2.96 -17.57 5.11
CA ASN A 26 -3.41 -17.26 6.45
C ASN A 26 -2.19 -16.94 7.32
N TRP A 27 -2.48 -16.52 8.55
CA TRP A 27 -1.49 -16.10 9.53
C TRP A 27 -0.47 -17.18 9.91
N LYS A 28 -0.86 -18.46 9.85
CA LYS A 28 0.04 -19.58 10.20
C LYS A 28 1.14 -19.78 9.16
N GLU A 29 0.97 -19.19 7.97
CA GLU A 29 1.91 -19.26 6.86
C GLU A 29 2.82 -18.02 6.79
N MET A 30 2.58 -16.98 7.61
CA MET A 30 3.43 -15.79 7.64
C MET A 30 4.78 -16.07 8.31
N PRO A 31 5.90 -15.59 7.75
CA PRO A 31 7.21 -15.74 8.39
C PRO A 31 7.24 -15.05 9.76
N PRO A 32 7.95 -15.57 10.77
CA PRO A 32 8.03 -14.95 12.11
C PRO A 32 8.54 -13.51 12.15
N ARG A 33 9.20 -13.03 11.07
CA ARG A 33 9.77 -11.68 10.93
C ARG A 33 8.83 -10.66 10.26
N SER A 34 7.63 -11.04 9.84
CA SER A 34 6.64 -10.10 9.26
C SER A 34 5.74 -9.45 10.30
N GLY A 35 6.16 -9.38 11.57
CA GLY A 35 5.33 -8.97 12.71
C GLY A 35 4.62 -7.63 12.53
N SER A 36 5.26 -6.63 11.90
CA SER A 36 4.62 -5.34 11.61
C SER A 36 3.59 -5.44 10.48
N THR A 37 3.90 -6.15 9.40
CA THR A 37 2.97 -6.33 8.26
C THR A 37 1.74 -7.13 8.66
N GLY A 38 1.91 -8.22 9.43
CA GLY A 38 0.79 -9.03 9.94
C GLY A 38 -0.13 -8.20 10.83
N TYR A 39 0.45 -7.46 11.78
CA TYR A 39 -0.31 -6.58 12.68
C TYR A 39 -1.07 -5.47 11.94
N ILE A 40 -0.46 -4.84 10.94
CA ILE A 40 -1.11 -3.79 10.14
C ILE A 40 -2.25 -4.38 9.29
N LEU A 41 -2.06 -5.57 8.71
CA LEU A 41 -3.12 -6.26 7.96
C LEU A 41 -4.32 -6.56 8.85
N ASP A 42 -4.10 -7.06 10.07
CA ASP A 42 -5.17 -7.31 11.04
C ASP A 42 -5.97 -6.05 11.36
N ILE A 43 -5.26 -4.94 11.64
CA ILE A 43 -5.90 -3.66 11.94
C ILE A 43 -6.75 -3.17 10.76
N LEU A 44 -6.20 -3.21 9.55
CA LEU A 44 -6.89 -2.71 8.36
C LEU A 44 -8.15 -3.53 8.06
N LEU A 45 -8.05 -4.85 8.15
CA LEU A 45 -9.19 -5.75 7.95
C LEU A 45 -10.23 -5.60 9.06
N TYR A 46 -9.82 -5.49 10.32
CA TYR A 46 -10.72 -5.25 11.44
C TYR A 46 -11.48 -3.93 11.26
N GLU A 47 -10.80 -2.84 10.87
CA GLU A 47 -11.47 -1.57 10.64
C GLU A 47 -12.44 -1.61 9.45
N LEU A 48 -12.07 -2.31 8.38
CA LEU A 48 -12.89 -2.39 7.17
C LEU A 48 -14.14 -3.24 7.39
N PHE A 49 -14.00 -4.40 8.03
CA PHE A 49 -15.07 -5.41 8.14
C PHE A 49 -15.70 -5.54 9.53
N GLY A 50 -15.02 -5.10 10.60
CA GLY A 50 -15.50 -5.23 11.98
C GLY A 50 -15.47 -6.67 12.51
N ILE A 51 -14.61 -7.53 11.95
CA ILE A 51 -14.54 -8.97 12.25
C ILE A 51 -13.16 -9.32 12.80
N THR A 52 -13.10 -10.22 13.78
CA THR A 52 -11.86 -10.66 14.45
C THR A 52 -11.31 -11.99 13.92
N ASP A 53 -12.14 -12.83 13.31
CA ASP A 53 -11.73 -14.09 12.67
C ASP A 53 -11.42 -13.86 11.19
N LEU A 54 -10.30 -13.18 10.93
CA LEU A 54 -9.92 -12.80 9.59
C LEU A 54 -9.13 -13.91 8.88
N ASP A 55 -9.61 -14.27 7.70
CA ASP A 55 -8.88 -15.01 6.67
C ASP A 55 -8.56 -14.06 5.51
N PHE A 56 -7.43 -14.22 4.86
CA PHE A 56 -7.00 -13.34 3.77
C PHE A 56 -7.90 -13.35 2.53
N SER A 57 -8.86 -14.26 2.41
CA SER A 57 -9.90 -14.25 1.40
C SER A 57 -10.71 -12.96 1.36
N HIS A 58 -10.77 -12.21 2.47
CA HIS A 58 -11.43 -10.89 2.53
C HIS A 58 -10.74 -9.83 1.67
N PHE A 59 -9.51 -10.07 1.20
CA PHE A 59 -8.83 -9.20 0.24
C PHE A 59 -9.31 -9.38 -1.21
N ASP A 60 -10.04 -10.45 -1.51
CA ASP A 60 -10.45 -10.74 -2.89
C ASP A 60 -11.29 -9.60 -3.49
N GLY A 61 -10.84 -9.07 -4.63
CA GLY A 61 -11.50 -7.99 -5.35
C GLY A 61 -11.27 -6.56 -4.80
N LEU A 62 -10.68 -6.39 -3.61
CA LEU A 62 -10.42 -5.06 -3.04
C LEU A 62 -9.44 -4.26 -3.91
N GLN A 63 -9.70 -2.96 -4.06
CA GLN A 63 -8.76 -1.99 -4.66
C GLN A 63 -7.82 -1.46 -3.59
N ILE A 64 -6.52 -1.72 -3.75
CA ILE A 64 -5.52 -1.36 -2.73
C ILE A 64 -4.42 -0.50 -3.36
N LEU A 65 -4.02 0.56 -2.66
CA LEU A 65 -2.83 1.35 -2.97
C LEU A 65 -1.80 1.18 -1.86
N ASP A 66 -0.59 0.73 -2.20
CA ASP A 66 0.55 0.64 -1.29
C ASP A 66 1.61 1.68 -1.68
N ILE A 67 1.86 2.65 -0.80
CA ILE A 67 2.72 3.81 -1.04
C ILE A 67 4.08 3.59 -0.38
N GLY A 68 5.14 3.68 -1.17
CA GLY A 68 6.48 3.34 -0.69
C GLY A 68 6.59 1.86 -0.33
N ALA A 69 6.09 1.00 -1.22
CA ALA A 69 5.98 -0.44 -1.00
C ALA A 69 7.34 -1.13 -0.86
N GLY A 70 8.43 -0.48 -1.24
CA GLY A 70 9.76 -1.07 -1.32
C GLY A 70 9.94 -1.95 -2.54
N SER A 71 11.12 -2.55 -2.71
CA SER A 71 11.44 -3.38 -3.88
C SER A 71 12.47 -4.46 -3.57
N HIS A 72 12.32 -5.63 -4.19
CA HIS A 72 13.29 -6.74 -4.11
C HIS A 72 14.63 -6.43 -4.78
N LEU A 73 14.69 -5.38 -5.59
CA LEU A 73 15.92 -4.97 -6.26
C LEU A 73 16.93 -4.33 -5.30
N ASN A 74 16.50 -3.93 -4.10
CA ASN A 74 17.38 -3.42 -3.07
C ASN A 74 17.20 -4.19 -1.75
N ARG A 75 18.10 -5.15 -1.49
CA ARG A 75 18.06 -5.98 -0.27
C ARG A 75 18.21 -5.20 1.04
N ALA A 76 18.72 -3.97 0.99
CA ALA A 76 18.85 -3.11 2.15
C ALA A 76 17.55 -2.35 2.47
N GLN A 77 16.60 -2.28 1.53
CA GLN A 77 15.30 -1.61 1.69
C GLN A 77 14.17 -2.60 1.96
N ALA A 78 13.02 -2.06 2.34
CA ALA A 78 11.81 -2.82 2.59
C ALA A 78 11.41 -3.63 1.35
N GLN A 79 10.87 -4.81 1.58
CA GLN A 79 10.24 -5.62 0.54
C GLN A 79 8.73 -5.31 0.51
N PRO A 80 8.06 -5.39 -0.68
CA PRO A 80 6.62 -5.17 -0.84
C PRO A 80 5.76 -6.30 -0.26
N THR A 81 6.01 -6.67 0.99
CA THR A 81 5.35 -7.80 1.68
C THR A 81 3.85 -7.57 1.83
N PHE A 82 3.44 -6.34 2.13
CA PHE A 82 2.02 -5.96 2.23
C PHE A 82 1.33 -6.13 0.88
N ALA A 83 1.79 -5.40 -0.15
CA ALA A 83 1.26 -5.51 -1.50
C ALA A 83 1.23 -6.94 -2.04
N ARG A 84 2.29 -7.72 -1.83
CA ARG A 84 2.37 -9.12 -2.24
C ARG A 84 1.31 -9.98 -1.56
N THR A 85 1.14 -9.84 -0.26
CA THR A 85 0.16 -10.61 0.51
C THR A 85 -1.25 -10.30 0.01
N CYS A 86 -1.58 -9.03 -0.16
CA CYS A 86 -2.89 -8.62 -0.64
C CYS A 86 -3.16 -9.14 -2.06
N ALA A 87 -2.22 -8.93 -2.99
CA ALA A 87 -2.37 -9.37 -4.38
C ALA A 87 -2.43 -10.90 -4.50
N GLY A 88 -1.60 -11.60 -3.72
CA GLY A 88 -1.61 -13.07 -3.60
C GLY A 88 -2.96 -13.64 -3.16
N ASN A 89 -3.75 -12.86 -2.43
CA ASN A 89 -5.07 -13.22 -1.94
C ASN A 89 -6.22 -12.53 -2.71
N GLY A 90 -5.95 -12.08 -3.95
CA GLY A 90 -7.00 -11.66 -4.89
C GLY A 90 -7.28 -10.15 -4.93
N ALA A 91 -6.59 -9.34 -4.12
CA ALA A 91 -6.72 -7.89 -4.22
C ALA A 91 -6.13 -7.36 -5.54
N ARG A 92 -6.67 -6.24 -6.01
CA ARG A 92 -6.12 -5.45 -7.11
C ARG A 92 -5.25 -4.34 -6.54
N VAL A 93 -3.96 -4.63 -6.48
CA VAL A 93 -2.98 -3.78 -5.80
C VAL A 93 -2.24 -2.89 -6.80
N VAL A 94 -2.23 -1.59 -6.54
CA VAL A 94 -1.31 -0.63 -7.16
C VAL A 94 -0.21 -0.33 -6.15
N VAL A 95 1.04 -0.36 -6.60
CA VAL A 95 2.18 -0.03 -5.74
C VAL A 95 2.88 1.22 -6.24
N THR A 96 3.44 1.99 -5.32
CA THR A 96 4.41 3.03 -5.64
C THR A 96 5.71 2.83 -4.90
N ASP A 97 6.81 3.13 -5.56
CA ASP A 97 8.11 3.23 -4.92
C ASP A 97 9.07 4.07 -5.76
N ILE A 98 10.15 4.56 -5.16
CA ILE A 98 11.23 5.23 -5.91
C ILE A 98 11.98 4.22 -6.79
N LEU A 99 12.07 2.96 -6.33
CA LEU A 99 12.72 1.89 -7.08
C LEU A 99 11.72 1.13 -7.96
N PRO A 100 12.15 0.63 -9.12
CA PRO A 100 11.34 -0.26 -9.93
C PRO A 100 11.06 -1.58 -9.20
N GLN A 101 9.94 -2.21 -9.53
CA GLN A 101 9.63 -3.56 -9.07
C GLN A 101 10.35 -4.62 -9.91
N SER A 102 10.64 -5.77 -9.30
CA SER A 102 11.13 -6.92 -10.05
C SER A 102 10.07 -7.39 -11.07
N GLU A 103 10.48 -8.04 -12.16
CA GLU A 103 9.53 -8.51 -13.18
C GLU A 103 8.41 -9.41 -12.61
N PRO A 104 8.69 -10.34 -11.68
CA PRO A 104 7.63 -11.12 -11.05
C PRO A 104 6.65 -10.27 -10.21
N ASP A 105 7.14 -9.25 -9.50
CA ASP A 105 6.30 -8.34 -8.72
C ASP A 105 5.46 -7.44 -9.61
N ALA A 106 6.06 -6.90 -10.67
CA ALA A 106 5.35 -6.06 -11.63
C ALA A 106 4.21 -6.83 -12.32
N ARG A 107 4.34 -8.15 -12.51
CA ARG A 107 3.26 -9.02 -13.00
C ARG A 107 2.17 -9.27 -11.98
N LEU A 108 2.52 -9.26 -10.70
CA LEU A 108 1.58 -9.49 -9.60
C LEU A 108 0.62 -8.32 -9.40
N PHE A 109 1.11 -7.10 -9.62
CA PHE A 109 0.37 -5.87 -9.33
C PHE A 109 -0.48 -5.40 -10.51
N ASP A 110 -1.61 -4.76 -10.19
CA ASP A 110 -2.53 -4.16 -11.16
C ASP A 110 -1.95 -2.86 -11.75
N GLY A 111 -1.01 -2.23 -11.04
CA GLY A 111 -0.23 -1.08 -11.52
C GLY A 111 1.04 -0.84 -10.68
N VAL A 112 2.05 -0.26 -11.31
CA VAL A 112 3.32 0.12 -10.66
C VAL A 112 3.66 1.55 -11.05
N VAL A 113 3.80 2.42 -10.06
CA VAL A 113 4.34 3.77 -10.23
C VAL A 113 5.77 3.77 -9.71
N THR A 114 6.74 4.09 -10.57
CA THR A 114 8.14 4.18 -10.20
C THR A 114 8.65 5.61 -10.31
N GLY A 115 9.21 6.13 -9.23
CA GLY A 115 9.90 7.42 -9.22
C GLY A 115 9.55 8.30 -8.02
N ASP A 116 9.88 9.58 -8.16
CA ASP A 116 9.67 10.57 -7.11
C ASP A 116 8.17 10.81 -6.83
N LEU A 117 7.77 10.62 -5.58
CA LEU A 117 6.43 10.94 -5.08
C LEU A 117 6.38 12.29 -4.35
N ILE A 118 7.54 12.84 -3.97
CA ILE A 118 7.62 14.11 -3.24
C ILE A 118 7.07 15.23 -4.12
N THR A 119 7.60 15.38 -5.33
CA THR A 119 7.20 16.46 -6.24
C THR A 119 5.70 16.44 -6.57
N PRO A 120 5.09 15.30 -6.97
CA PRO A 120 3.65 15.23 -7.20
C PRO A 120 2.80 15.61 -5.98
N VAL A 121 3.19 15.18 -4.77
CA VAL A 121 2.46 15.51 -3.54
C VAL A 121 2.54 17.01 -3.25
N LEU A 122 3.73 17.62 -3.35
CA LEU A 122 3.90 19.05 -3.11
C LEU A 122 3.11 19.92 -4.09
N GLN A 123 2.87 19.42 -5.31
CA GLN A 123 2.13 20.12 -6.34
C GLN A 123 0.62 19.86 -6.30
N GLY A 124 0.12 19.05 -5.36
CA GLY A 124 -1.30 18.68 -5.31
C GLY A 124 -1.73 17.76 -6.46
N ARG A 125 -0.80 17.02 -7.06
CA ARG A 125 -1.01 16.18 -8.24
C ARG A 125 -0.86 14.69 -7.97
N PHE A 126 -0.67 14.28 -6.71
CA PHE A 126 -0.50 12.87 -6.36
C PHE A 126 -1.68 12.02 -6.87
N ALA A 127 -2.92 12.41 -6.55
CA ALA A 127 -4.12 11.69 -7.01
C ALA A 127 -4.38 11.78 -8.54
N GLN A 128 -3.60 12.59 -9.25
CA GLN A 128 -3.71 12.80 -10.70
C GLN A 128 -2.65 12.03 -11.48
N LEU A 129 -1.77 11.27 -10.79
CA LEU A 129 -0.83 10.39 -11.46
C LEU A 129 -1.60 9.42 -12.39
N PRO A 130 -1.11 9.12 -13.60
CA PRO A 130 -1.86 8.36 -14.61
C PRO A 130 -2.43 7.02 -14.09
N GLU A 131 -1.68 6.34 -13.23
CA GLU A 131 -2.05 5.06 -12.64
C GLU A 131 -3.16 5.16 -11.60
N PHE A 132 -3.43 6.38 -11.09
CA PHE A 132 -4.46 6.67 -10.09
C PHE A 132 -5.64 7.45 -10.63
N ALA A 133 -5.48 8.13 -11.78
CA ALA A 133 -6.47 9.03 -12.32
C ALA A 133 -7.84 8.34 -12.48
N GLY A 134 -8.84 8.83 -11.73
CA GLY A 134 -10.20 8.28 -11.73
C GLY A 134 -10.37 6.96 -10.96
N ARG A 135 -9.35 6.51 -10.23
CA ARG A 135 -9.44 5.34 -9.34
C ARG A 135 -9.84 5.74 -7.94
N THR A 136 -10.46 4.79 -7.25
CA THR A 136 -10.69 4.86 -5.82
C THR A 136 -10.23 3.56 -5.17
N PHE A 137 -9.85 3.63 -3.90
CA PHE A 137 -9.27 2.51 -3.16
C PHE A 137 -10.09 2.19 -1.90
N ASP A 138 -10.24 0.91 -1.61
CA ASP A 138 -10.81 0.39 -0.37
C ASP A 138 -9.80 0.54 0.77
N ILE A 139 -8.53 0.29 0.46
CA ILE A 139 -7.40 0.37 1.39
C ILE A 139 -6.27 1.20 0.78
N ILE A 140 -5.75 2.16 1.55
CA ILE A 140 -4.49 2.84 1.23
C ILE A 140 -3.50 2.57 2.37
N HIS A 141 -2.29 2.16 2.03
CA HIS A 141 -1.26 1.80 3.01
C HIS A 141 0.05 2.55 2.73
N SER A 142 0.73 2.98 3.77
CA SER A 142 2.09 3.51 3.74
C SER A 142 2.77 3.28 5.09
N SER A 143 3.72 2.35 5.14
CA SER A 143 4.55 2.11 6.34
C SER A 143 6.00 2.55 6.17
N GLY A 144 6.46 2.79 4.94
CA GLY A 144 7.86 3.07 4.64
C GLY A 144 8.18 4.54 4.38
N LEU A 145 7.27 5.27 3.73
CA LEU A 145 7.52 6.65 3.27
C LEU A 145 7.33 7.68 4.38
N ILE A 146 6.27 7.52 5.16
CA ILE A 146 5.98 8.32 6.35
C ILE A 146 5.92 7.33 7.47
N ASN A 147 6.79 7.44 8.47
CA ASN A 147 6.88 6.53 9.60
C ASN A 147 7.60 7.21 10.78
N PHE A 148 7.63 6.55 11.94
CA PHE A 148 8.44 6.95 13.09
C PHE A 148 9.95 7.02 12.78
N ILE A 149 10.41 6.20 11.83
CA ILE A 149 11.78 6.24 11.30
C ILE A 149 11.67 6.32 9.77
N PRO A 150 11.56 7.53 9.20
CA PRO A 150 11.51 7.72 7.76
C PRO A 150 12.80 7.24 7.09
N ASP A 151 12.71 6.87 5.80
CA ASP A 151 13.90 6.55 5.01
C ASP A 151 14.85 7.77 5.00
N PRO A 152 16.14 7.60 5.31
CA PRO A 152 17.06 8.75 5.39
C PRO A 152 17.18 9.52 4.08
N MET A 153 17.06 8.89 2.92
CA MET A 153 17.08 9.60 1.64
C MET A 153 15.83 10.45 1.47
N PHE A 154 14.68 9.96 1.91
CA PHE A 154 13.44 10.73 1.92
C PHE A 154 13.56 11.98 2.82
N SER A 155 13.98 11.83 4.08
CA SER A 155 14.15 12.96 5.01
C SER A 155 15.17 13.97 4.49
N ASN A 156 16.33 13.51 4.02
CA ASN A 156 17.35 14.39 3.42
C ASN A 156 16.82 15.15 2.20
N THR A 157 15.95 14.53 1.41
CA THR A 157 15.34 15.18 0.24
C THR A 157 14.36 16.27 0.66
N LEU A 158 13.52 16.01 1.67
CA LEU A 158 12.62 17.04 2.21
C LEU A 158 13.39 18.21 2.83
N ASP A 159 14.44 17.93 3.60
CA ASP A 159 15.30 18.94 4.20
C ASP A 159 15.99 19.80 3.14
N ALA A 160 16.53 19.19 2.08
CA ALA A 160 17.14 19.90 0.95
C ALA A 160 16.15 20.81 0.22
N LEU A 161 14.86 20.47 0.22
CA LEU A 161 13.78 21.28 -0.35
C LEU A 161 13.19 22.28 0.66
N GLY A 162 13.67 22.30 1.91
CA GLY A 162 13.13 23.17 2.97
C GLY A 162 11.71 22.81 3.39
N ILE A 163 11.29 21.55 3.20
CA ILE A 163 9.95 21.06 3.51
C ILE A 163 9.98 20.32 4.84
N LYS A 164 9.08 20.68 5.75
CA LYS A 164 8.88 19.92 7.00
C LYS A 164 8.14 18.61 6.72
N GLU A 165 8.59 17.53 7.34
CA GLU A 165 7.96 16.20 7.23
C GLU A 165 6.45 16.24 7.55
N ASP A 166 6.03 16.89 8.63
CA ASP A 166 4.59 17.04 8.98
C ASP A 166 3.78 17.74 7.89
N SER A 167 4.38 18.70 7.20
CA SER A 167 3.71 19.42 6.11
C SER A 167 3.53 18.52 4.89
N PHE A 168 4.55 17.72 4.58
CA PHE A 168 4.45 16.69 3.55
C PHE A 168 3.40 15.64 3.92
N ALA A 169 3.43 15.13 5.15
CA ALA A 169 2.52 14.10 5.64
C ALA A 169 1.06 14.53 5.59
N ARG A 170 0.79 15.79 5.95
CA ARG A 170 -0.55 16.38 5.81
C ARG A 170 -1.00 16.41 4.35
N LEU A 171 -0.16 16.90 3.44
CA LEU A 171 -0.48 16.96 2.00
C LEU A 171 -0.71 15.57 1.39
N LEU A 172 0.10 14.58 1.76
CA LEU A 172 -0.09 13.20 1.30
C LEU A 172 -1.38 12.62 1.86
N THR A 173 -1.65 12.80 3.16
CA THR A 173 -2.88 12.34 3.81
C THR A 173 -4.14 12.90 3.14
N GLU A 174 -4.16 14.21 2.85
CA GLU A 174 -5.28 14.87 2.18
C GLU A 174 -5.50 14.30 0.76
N GLN A 175 -4.43 14.19 -0.03
CA GLN A 175 -4.51 13.68 -1.41
C GLN A 175 -4.86 12.20 -1.46
N ALA A 176 -4.24 11.36 -0.63
CA ALA A 176 -4.54 9.94 -0.52
C ALA A 176 -5.96 9.70 -0.02
N GLY A 177 -6.40 10.40 1.03
CA GLY A 177 -7.76 10.31 1.55
C GLY A 177 -8.84 10.70 0.54
N SER A 178 -8.53 11.59 -0.40
CA SER A 178 -9.45 11.94 -1.49
C SER A 178 -9.76 10.75 -2.41
N MET A 179 -8.80 9.84 -2.59
CA MET A 179 -8.94 8.62 -3.42
C MET A 179 -9.61 7.46 -2.67
N LEU A 180 -9.80 7.57 -1.36
CA LEU A 180 -10.43 6.51 -0.57
C LEU A 180 -11.94 6.43 -0.86
N VAL A 181 -12.52 5.24 -0.96
CA VAL A 181 -13.98 5.06 -1.08
C VAL A 181 -14.68 5.41 0.23
N LYS A 182 -16.02 5.59 0.19
CA LYS A 182 -16.82 5.68 1.42
C LYS A 182 -16.60 4.41 2.26
N ASN A 183 -16.34 4.58 3.55
CA ASN A 183 -15.98 3.54 4.53
C ASN A 183 -14.63 2.85 4.31
N GLY A 184 -13.84 3.25 3.30
CA GLY A 184 -12.48 2.76 3.12
C GLY A 184 -11.57 3.18 4.27
N VAL A 185 -10.44 2.49 4.37
CA VAL A 185 -9.47 2.65 5.46
C VAL A 185 -8.10 3.02 4.92
N MET A 186 -7.38 3.87 5.65
CA MET A 186 -6.04 4.29 5.27
C MET A 186 -5.10 4.20 6.47
N TYR A 187 -3.97 3.52 6.30
CA TYR A 187 -2.88 3.52 7.26
C TYR A 187 -1.69 4.27 6.67
N LEU A 188 -1.24 5.32 7.36
CA LEU A 188 -0.16 6.18 6.90
C LEU A 188 0.70 6.59 8.11
N GLY A 189 1.91 6.03 8.18
CA GLY A 189 2.93 6.40 9.16
C GLY A 189 2.51 6.33 10.62
N GLY A 190 1.86 5.24 11.02
CA GLY A 190 1.40 5.08 12.41
C GLY A 190 0.03 5.71 12.68
N TYR A 191 -0.61 6.30 11.68
CA TYR A 191 -1.96 6.84 11.81
C TYR A 191 -2.96 6.03 10.97
N LEU A 192 -4.09 5.71 11.57
CA LEU A 192 -5.18 5.00 10.94
C LEU A 192 -6.37 5.91 10.76
N TYR A 193 -6.85 5.99 9.53
CA TYR A 193 -7.96 6.83 9.13
C TYR A 193 -9.08 6.00 8.52
N ARG A 194 -10.31 6.48 8.67
CA ARG A 194 -11.49 5.95 8.00
C ARG A 194 -12.27 7.07 7.33
N LYS A 195 -12.75 6.83 6.11
CA LYS A 195 -13.59 7.83 5.40
C LYS A 195 -15.06 7.64 5.75
N ILE A 196 -15.60 8.55 6.55
CA ILE A 196 -17.00 8.56 7.02
C ILE A 196 -17.69 9.77 6.41
N ASP A 197 -18.72 9.53 5.59
CA ASP A 197 -19.52 10.57 4.94
C ASP A 197 -18.69 11.64 4.20
N ASN A 198 -17.68 11.18 3.44
CA ASN A 198 -16.69 11.97 2.69
C ASN A 198 -15.64 12.71 3.53
N GLU A 199 -15.72 12.65 4.86
CA GLU A 199 -14.69 13.16 5.74
C GLU A 199 -13.70 12.05 6.11
N LEU A 200 -12.41 12.37 6.05
CA LEU A 200 -11.37 11.50 6.55
C LEU A 200 -11.23 11.72 8.07
N LYS A 201 -11.49 10.68 8.86
CA LYS A 201 -11.42 10.73 10.32
C LYS A 201 -10.28 9.86 10.82
N LEU A 202 -9.42 10.43 11.65
CA LEU A 202 -8.41 9.68 12.40
C LEU A 202 -9.13 8.79 13.42
N THR A 203 -8.93 7.48 13.36
CA THR A 203 -9.53 6.50 14.28
C THR A 203 -8.52 6.00 15.30
N LYS A 204 -7.23 5.92 14.95
CA LYS A 204 -6.18 5.45 15.86
C LYS A 204 -4.81 6.04 15.53
N SER A 205 -4.02 6.29 16.58
CA SER A 205 -2.58 6.57 16.52
C SER A 205 -1.81 5.40 17.12
N PHE A 206 -0.67 5.08 16.54
CA PHE A 206 0.27 4.08 17.02
C PHE A 206 1.57 4.80 17.36
N ASP A 207 1.63 5.35 18.58
CA ASP A 207 2.81 6.02 19.14
C ASP A 207 3.85 4.99 19.65
#